data_AF-A0A9W7DE10-F1
#
_entry.id   AF-A0A9W7DE10-F1
#
_cell.length_a   1.000
_cell.length_b   1.000
_cell.length_c   1.000
_cell.angle_alpha   90.00
_cell.angle_beta   90.00
_cell.angle_gamma   90.00
#
_symmetry.space_group_name_H-M   'P 1'
#
loop_
_entity.id
_entity.type
_entity.pdbx_description
1 polymer ?
#
loop_
_entity_poly.entity_id
_entity_poly.type
_entity_poly.pdbx_seq_one_letter_code
_entity_poly.pdbx_strand_id
1 'polypeptide(L)'
;MCSITSNGIPIVTLSNGNGYLFNHEMNSWSLVSDSWWAFGSQYWDSTGSLSRGADSLMGYLEANTNEEILRKGKGRFFSKISKVMLMREGYENLETVISLNHLENKITIYKYMDDRNNFKSSLIIYVQRLSELNLKSRLVEVFQELFLDMDEKICGFSKKDLLSVLILSCSRYREVQRVLLQYGDAIGLVDDDLI
;
A
#
# COMPACT_ATOMS: atom_id res chain seq x y z
N MET A 1 -7.17 1.63 -22.64
CA MET A 1 -6.19 0.61 -23.08
C MET A 1 -6.69 -0.76 -22.67
N CYS A 2 -6.34 -1.82 -23.39
CA CYS A 2 -6.54 -3.21 -22.97
C CYS A 2 -5.22 -3.95 -23.12
N SER A 3 -4.75 -4.64 -22.07
CA SER A 3 -3.47 -5.35 -22.05
C SER A 3 -3.55 -6.61 -21.18
N ILE A 4 -2.52 -7.43 -21.22
CA ILE A 4 -2.37 -8.65 -20.43
C ILE A 4 -0.99 -8.65 -19.77
N THR A 5 -0.92 -8.99 -18.49
CA THR A 5 0.36 -9.10 -17.77
C THR A 5 1.15 -10.34 -18.18
N SER A 6 2.43 -10.42 -17.78
CA SER A 6 3.26 -11.63 -17.94
C SER A 6 2.64 -12.87 -17.28
N ASN A 7 1.80 -12.67 -16.25
CA ASN A 7 1.12 -13.74 -15.52
C ASN A 7 -0.27 -14.05 -16.11
N GLY A 8 -0.60 -13.50 -17.29
CA GLY A 8 -1.87 -13.77 -17.97
C GLY A 8 -3.08 -13.06 -17.37
N ILE A 9 -2.87 -11.95 -16.67
CA ILE A 9 -3.95 -11.19 -16.03
C ILE A 9 -4.43 -10.07 -16.96
N PRO A 10 -5.71 -10.06 -17.38
CA PRO A 10 -6.27 -8.97 -18.16
C PRO A 10 -6.34 -7.65 -17.38
N ILE A 11 -6.02 -6.55 -18.06
CA ILE A 11 -6.07 -5.19 -17.53
C ILE A 11 -6.76 -4.28 -18.54
N VAL A 12 -7.61 -3.39 -18.04
CA VAL A 12 -8.29 -2.38 -18.84
C VAL A 12 -8.18 -1.02 -18.17
N THR A 13 -7.80 0.00 -18.94
CA THR A 13 -7.95 1.41 -18.53
C THR A 13 -9.05 2.08 -19.33
N LEU A 14 -9.90 2.83 -18.62
CA LEU A 14 -11.05 3.53 -19.19
C LEU A 14 -10.73 5.00 -19.39
N SER A 15 -11.50 5.65 -20.26
CA SER A 15 -11.39 7.09 -20.54
C SER A 15 -11.78 7.99 -19.35
N ASN A 16 -12.33 7.42 -18.28
CA ASN A 16 -12.54 8.13 -17.02
C ASN A 16 -11.26 8.25 -16.17
N GLY A 17 -10.19 7.52 -16.53
CA GLY A 17 -8.95 7.41 -15.76
C GLY A 17 -8.90 6.17 -14.89
N ASN A 18 -9.97 5.37 -14.82
CA ASN A 18 -9.98 4.18 -13.97
C ASN A 18 -9.23 3.02 -14.62
N GLY A 19 -8.39 2.35 -13.83
CA GLY A 19 -7.72 1.10 -14.18
C GLY A 19 -8.38 -0.08 -13.48
N TYR A 20 -8.72 -1.11 -14.24
CA TYR A 20 -9.30 -2.35 -13.75
C TYR A 20 -8.38 -3.53 -14.06
N LEU A 21 -8.33 -4.46 -13.11
CA LEU A 21 -7.63 -5.74 -13.23
C LEU A 21 -8.65 -6.88 -13.03
N PHE A 22 -8.55 -7.93 -13.82
CA PHE A 22 -9.40 -9.11 -13.64
C PHE A 22 -8.79 -10.07 -12.62
N ASN A 23 -9.51 -10.32 -11.53
CA ASN A 23 -9.15 -11.30 -10.52
C ASN A 23 -9.73 -12.67 -10.90
N HIS A 24 -8.87 -13.63 -11.24
CA HIS A 24 -9.25 -14.97 -11.67
C HIS A 24 -9.83 -15.81 -10.52
N GLU A 25 -9.34 -15.62 -9.29
CA GLU A 25 -9.83 -16.36 -8.11
C GLU A 25 -11.25 -15.93 -7.74
N MET A 26 -11.53 -14.63 -7.86
CA MET A 26 -12.85 -14.07 -7.55
C MET A 26 -13.79 -14.01 -8.76
N ASN A 27 -13.31 -14.31 -9.97
CA ASN A 27 -14.01 -14.13 -11.23
C ASN A 27 -14.65 -12.74 -11.39
N SER A 28 -13.91 -11.69 -11.05
CA SER A 28 -14.44 -10.33 -11.00
C SER A 28 -13.42 -9.27 -11.46
N TRP A 29 -13.92 -8.12 -11.90
CA TRP A 29 -13.09 -6.96 -12.20
C TRP A 29 -12.90 -6.11 -10.94
N SER A 30 -11.65 -5.93 -10.53
CA SER A 30 -11.27 -5.07 -9.41
C SER A 30 -10.81 -3.71 -9.93
N LEU A 31 -11.38 -2.64 -9.37
CA LEU A 31 -10.87 -1.28 -9.58
C LEU A 31 -9.55 -1.15 -8.82
N VAL A 32 -8.45 -0.96 -9.55
CA VAL A 32 -7.09 -0.93 -8.98
C VAL A 32 -6.46 0.46 -9.03
N SER A 33 -6.86 1.31 -9.98
CA SER A 33 -6.40 2.70 -10.05
C SER A 33 -7.59 3.63 -10.31
N ASP A 34 -7.71 4.70 -9.52
CA ASP A 34 -8.76 5.72 -9.61
C ASP A 34 -8.14 7.09 -9.27
N SER A 35 -8.66 8.13 -9.91
CA SER A 35 -8.43 9.53 -9.57
C SER A 35 -8.60 9.90 -8.10
N TRP A 36 -9.35 9.12 -7.32
CA TRP A 36 -9.45 9.32 -5.87
C TRP A 36 -8.09 9.22 -5.15
N TRP A 37 -7.19 8.38 -5.63
CA TRP A 37 -5.84 8.30 -5.07
C TRP A 37 -5.01 9.55 -5.40
N ALA A 38 -5.11 10.04 -6.64
CA ALA A 38 -4.48 11.29 -7.09
C ALA A 38 -4.96 12.52 -6.32
N PHE A 39 -6.18 12.46 -5.76
CA PHE A 39 -6.78 13.55 -5.01
C PHE A 39 -6.12 13.78 -3.64
N GLY A 40 -5.69 12.72 -2.94
CA GLY A 40 -5.31 12.85 -1.53
C GLY A 40 -4.33 11.82 -0.97
N SER A 41 -3.79 10.89 -1.75
CA SER A 41 -2.79 9.97 -1.25
C SER A 41 -1.38 10.59 -1.32
N GLN A 42 -0.63 10.53 -0.22
CA GLN A 42 0.80 10.89 -0.17
C GLN A 42 1.70 9.95 -1.00
N TYR A 43 1.20 8.75 -1.34
CA TYR A 43 1.90 7.73 -2.13
C TYR A 43 1.51 7.72 -3.61
N TRP A 44 0.86 8.79 -4.06
CA TRP A 44 0.54 9.01 -5.47
C TRP A 44 1.56 9.96 -6.09
N ASP A 45 2.14 9.56 -7.22
CA ASP A 45 3.04 10.42 -7.99
C ASP A 45 2.28 11.21 -9.06
N SER A 46 1.89 12.45 -8.77
CA SER A 46 1.22 13.31 -9.74
C SER A 46 2.16 13.92 -10.79
N THR A 47 3.48 13.93 -10.54
CA THR A 47 4.47 14.55 -11.44
C THR A 47 5.06 13.57 -12.43
N GLY A 48 4.84 12.27 -12.23
CA GLY A 48 5.48 11.20 -13.02
C GLY A 48 7.02 11.23 -12.90
N SER A 49 7.54 11.92 -11.87
CA SER A 49 8.97 12.11 -11.68
C SER A 49 9.59 11.00 -10.83
N LEU A 50 8.77 10.23 -10.10
CA LEU A 50 9.21 9.03 -9.41
C LEU A 50 9.38 7.92 -10.45
N SER A 51 10.59 7.88 -11.03
CA SER A 51 11.11 6.78 -11.84
C SER A 51 11.02 5.40 -11.16
N ARG A 52 10.70 5.35 -9.86
CA ARG A 52 10.48 4.11 -9.09
C ARG A 52 9.16 3.39 -9.41
N GLY A 53 8.16 4.07 -9.99
CA GLY A 53 6.86 3.47 -10.32
C GLY A 53 6.77 2.95 -11.76
N ALA A 54 7.61 3.41 -12.67
CA ALA A 54 7.53 3.06 -14.09
C ALA A 54 7.76 1.56 -14.37
N ASP A 55 8.46 0.86 -13.46
CA ASP A 55 8.78 -0.57 -13.59
C ASP A 55 7.72 -1.50 -12.98
N SER A 56 6.66 -0.96 -12.33
CA SER A 56 5.58 -1.77 -11.78
C SER A 56 4.27 -1.54 -12.54
N LEU A 57 3.44 -2.59 -12.62
CA LEU A 57 2.11 -2.49 -13.21
C LEU A 57 1.30 -1.36 -12.56
N MET A 58 1.40 -1.23 -11.23
CA MET A 58 0.66 -0.21 -10.51
C MET A 58 1.10 1.19 -10.96
N GLY A 59 2.40 1.48 -11.01
CA GLY A 59 2.86 2.81 -11.43
C GLY A 59 2.51 3.10 -12.90
N TYR A 60 2.48 2.08 -13.76
CA TYR A 60 1.93 2.23 -15.12
C TYR A 60 0.44 2.60 -15.13
N LEU A 61 -0.37 1.95 -14.30
CA LEU A 61 -1.80 2.28 -14.17
C LEU A 61 -2.01 3.69 -13.60
N GLU A 62 -1.24 4.09 -12.59
CA GLU A 62 -1.27 5.44 -12.02
C GLU A 62 -0.87 6.51 -13.06
N ALA A 63 0.15 6.23 -13.87
CA ALA A 63 0.57 7.12 -14.95
C ALA A 63 -0.55 7.32 -15.97
N ASN A 64 -1.24 6.26 -16.39
CA ASN A 64 -2.41 6.38 -17.27
C ASN A 64 -3.53 7.20 -16.62
N THR A 65 -3.80 7.01 -15.34
CA THR A 65 -4.78 7.81 -14.59
C THR A 65 -4.37 9.29 -14.58
N ASN A 66 -3.09 9.60 -14.37
CA ASN A 66 -2.56 10.96 -14.44
C ASN A 66 -2.76 11.57 -15.83
N GLU A 67 -2.45 10.84 -16.90
CA GLU A 67 -2.65 11.29 -18.28
C GLU A 67 -4.12 11.65 -18.53
N GLU A 68 -5.07 10.83 -18.07
CA GLU A 68 -6.50 11.11 -18.22
C GLU A 68 -6.98 12.31 -17.39
N ILE A 69 -6.45 12.50 -16.17
CA ILE A 69 -6.73 13.68 -15.33
C ILE A 69 -6.21 14.96 -16.01
N LEU A 70 -4.99 14.91 -16.55
CA LEU A 70 -4.36 16.02 -17.26
C LEU A 70 -5.10 16.35 -18.55
N ARG A 71 -5.47 15.32 -19.34
CA ARG A 71 -6.25 15.48 -20.59
C ARG A 71 -7.55 16.22 -20.37
N LYS A 72 -8.19 16.05 -19.21
CA LYS A 72 -9.44 16.74 -18.84
C LYS A 72 -9.23 18.11 -18.20
N GLY A 73 -7.99 18.55 -18.01
CA GLY A 73 -7.66 19.80 -17.30
C GLY A 73 -8.03 19.78 -15.81
N LYS A 74 -8.29 18.60 -15.23
CA LYS A 74 -8.81 18.46 -13.85
C LYS A 74 -7.72 18.45 -12.77
N GLY A 75 -6.43 18.38 -13.14
CA GLY A 75 -5.33 18.35 -12.15
C GLY A 75 -5.33 19.54 -11.18
N ARG A 76 -5.50 20.77 -11.70
CA ARG A 76 -5.59 21.99 -10.86
C ARG A 76 -6.86 22.00 -10.00
N PHE A 77 -7.95 21.42 -10.50
CA PHE A 77 -9.22 21.32 -9.78
C PHE A 77 -9.12 20.37 -8.59
N PHE A 78 -8.51 19.19 -8.76
CA PHE A 78 -8.30 18.25 -7.66
C PHE A 78 -7.39 18.84 -6.57
N SER A 79 -6.29 19.49 -6.94
CA SER A 79 -5.41 20.16 -5.97
C SER A 79 -6.14 21.24 -5.16
N LYS A 80 -7.03 22.01 -5.81
CA LYS A 80 -7.84 23.04 -5.14
C LYS A 80 -8.87 22.43 -4.20
N ILE A 81 -9.61 21.40 -4.65
CA ILE A 81 -10.62 20.75 -3.81
C ILE A 81 -9.96 20.06 -2.64
N SER A 82 -8.84 19.38 -2.83
CA SER A 82 -8.12 18.67 -1.77
C SER A 82 -7.78 19.61 -0.62
N LYS A 83 -7.18 20.78 -0.93
CA LYS A 83 -6.90 21.82 0.07
C LYS A 83 -8.15 22.36 0.77
N VAL A 84 -9.23 22.61 0.03
CA VAL A 84 -10.48 23.11 0.61
C VAL A 84 -11.16 22.05 1.50
N MET A 85 -11.12 20.79 1.10
CA MET A 85 -11.74 19.68 1.82
C MET A 85 -10.99 19.41 3.13
N LEU A 86 -9.66 19.45 3.12
CA LEU A 86 -8.84 19.28 4.32
C LEU A 86 -9.00 20.41 5.35
N MET A 87 -9.49 21.58 4.92
CA MET A 87 -9.81 22.70 5.81
C MET A 87 -11.25 22.64 6.36
N ARG A 88 -12.07 21.69 5.92
CA ARG A 88 -13.42 21.49 6.48
C ARG A 88 -13.34 20.68 7.77
N GLU A 89 -14.06 21.14 8.77
CA GLU A 89 -14.24 20.44 10.03
C GLU A 89 -14.71 18.99 9.79
N GLY A 90 -14.05 18.03 10.43
CA GLY A 90 -14.32 16.60 10.31
C GLY A 90 -13.57 15.89 9.17
N TYR A 91 -12.76 16.60 8.38
CA TYR A 91 -11.95 16.04 7.29
C TYR A 91 -10.44 16.09 7.56
N GLU A 92 -10.02 16.35 8.79
CA GLU A 92 -8.61 16.54 9.18
C GLU A 92 -7.78 15.28 8.89
N ASN A 93 -8.39 14.10 9.00
CA ASN A 93 -7.75 12.80 8.76
C ASN A 93 -7.96 12.25 7.34
N LEU A 94 -8.61 12.99 6.44
CA LEU A 94 -9.00 12.48 5.12
C LEU A 94 -7.78 12.02 4.31
N GLU A 95 -6.73 12.84 4.25
CA GLU A 95 -5.49 12.51 3.53
C GLU A 95 -4.86 11.21 4.05
N THR A 96 -4.84 11.03 5.38
CA THR A 96 -4.33 9.84 6.05
C THR A 96 -5.13 8.61 5.66
N VAL A 97 -6.47 8.68 5.70
CA VAL A 97 -7.35 7.57 5.33
C VAL A 97 -7.16 7.18 3.87
N ILE A 98 -7.11 8.16 2.96
CA ILE A 98 -6.87 7.91 1.53
C ILE A 98 -5.49 7.26 1.33
N SER A 99 -4.46 7.76 2.02
CA SER A 99 -3.09 7.25 1.91
C SER A 99 -2.96 5.81 2.40
N LEU A 100 -3.60 5.45 3.52
CA LEU A 100 -3.59 4.09 4.04
C LEU A 100 -4.34 3.12 3.11
N ASN A 101 -5.55 3.49 2.67
CA ASN A 101 -6.33 2.67 1.74
C ASN A 101 -5.60 2.48 0.41
N HIS A 102 -4.87 3.50 -0.05
CA HIS A 102 -4.06 3.39 -1.24
C HIS A 102 -2.91 2.39 -1.08
N LEU A 103 -2.19 2.41 0.05
CA LEU A 103 -1.16 1.43 0.35
C LEU A 103 -1.73 0.00 0.46
N GLU A 104 -2.88 -0.17 1.11
CA GLU A 104 -3.57 -1.47 1.21
C GLU A 104 -3.92 -2.04 -0.17
N ASN A 105 -4.45 -1.19 -1.06
CA ASN A 105 -4.70 -1.54 -2.44
C ASN A 105 -3.40 -1.95 -3.17
N LYS A 106 -2.32 -1.17 -3.04
CA LYS A 106 -1.00 -1.51 -3.63
C LYS A 106 -0.49 -2.85 -3.13
N ILE A 107 -0.50 -3.09 -1.82
CA ILE A 107 -0.04 -4.34 -1.20
C ILE A 107 -0.84 -5.52 -1.74
N THR A 108 -2.17 -5.38 -1.85
CA THR A 108 -3.06 -6.42 -2.37
C THR A 108 -2.72 -6.78 -3.81
N ILE A 109 -2.53 -5.76 -4.66
CA ILE A 109 -2.19 -5.95 -6.08
C ILE A 109 -0.81 -6.59 -6.21
N TYR A 110 0.20 -6.10 -5.50
CA TYR A 110 1.55 -6.67 -5.57
C TYR A 110 1.60 -8.11 -5.07
N LYS A 111 0.84 -8.44 -4.02
CA LYS A 111 0.66 -9.82 -3.55
C LYS A 111 0.04 -10.70 -4.64
N TYR A 112 -1.05 -10.25 -5.26
CA TYR A 112 -1.75 -10.99 -6.33
C TYR A 112 -0.88 -11.20 -7.57
N MET A 113 -0.02 -10.21 -7.89
CA MET A 113 0.89 -10.25 -9.04
C MET A 113 2.21 -11.00 -8.77
N ASP A 114 2.44 -11.50 -7.56
CA ASP A 114 3.74 -11.98 -7.06
C ASP A 114 4.90 -10.99 -7.27
N ASP A 115 4.63 -9.68 -7.19
CA ASP A 115 5.64 -8.63 -7.26
C ASP A 115 6.30 -8.42 -5.89
N ARG A 116 7.30 -9.26 -5.62
CA ARG A 116 7.94 -9.39 -4.31
C ARG A 116 8.56 -8.08 -3.80
N ASN A 117 9.27 -7.37 -4.67
CA ASN A 117 10.00 -6.17 -4.27
C ASN A 117 9.04 -5.04 -3.91
N ASN A 118 8.01 -4.82 -4.74
CA ASN A 118 7.01 -3.79 -4.49
C ASN A 118 6.06 -4.17 -3.33
N PHE A 119 5.75 -5.45 -3.16
CA PHE A 119 5.01 -5.97 -2.01
C PHE A 119 5.73 -5.65 -0.70
N LYS A 120 6.99 -6.10 -0.56
CA LYS A 120 7.77 -5.92 0.67
C LYS A 120 7.96 -4.45 1.01
N SER A 121 8.35 -3.63 0.04
CA SER A 121 8.57 -2.20 0.25
C SER A 121 7.29 -1.46 0.65
N SER A 122 6.15 -1.76 0.00
CA SER A 122 4.86 -1.16 0.33
C SER A 122 4.36 -1.58 1.71
N LEU A 123 4.57 -2.85 2.10
CA LEU A 123 4.18 -3.36 3.41
C LEU A 123 4.99 -2.71 4.54
N ILE A 124 6.30 -2.51 4.35
CA ILE A 124 7.16 -1.79 5.31
C ILE A 124 6.64 -0.36 5.50
N ILE A 125 6.36 0.36 4.41
CA ILE A 125 5.83 1.73 4.49
C ILE A 125 4.49 1.75 5.23
N TYR A 126 3.62 0.78 4.95
CA TYR A 126 2.31 0.68 5.60
C TYR A 126 2.43 0.47 7.11
N VAL A 127 3.20 -0.50 7.59
CA VAL A 127 3.34 -0.75 9.04
C VAL A 127 4.04 0.41 9.77
N GLN A 128 4.99 1.09 9.11
CA GLN A 128 5.60 2.30 9.64
C GLN A 128 4.57 3.42 9.82
N ARG A 129 3.63 3.58 8.87
CA ARG A 129 2.54 4.55 9.02
C ARG A 129 1.53 4.15 10.07
N LEU A 130 1.14 2.88 10.16
CA LEU A 130 0.28 2.42 11.25
C LEU A 130 0.91 2.74 12.62
N SER A 131 2.23 2.58 12.72
CA SER A 131 3.00 2.87 13.94
C SER A 131 3.06 4.37 14.26
N GLU A 132 3.31 5.21 13.24
CA GLU A 132 3.31 6.66 13.36
C GLU A 132 1.94 7.22 13.78
N LEU A 133 0.86 6.64 13.26
CA LEU A 133 -0.52 7.04 13.51
C LEU A 133 -1.12 6.37 14.76
N ASN A 134 -0.35 5.57 15.48
CA ASN A 134 -0.78 4.85 16.68
C ASN A 134 -1.98 3.90 16.45
N LEU A 135 -2.10 3.31 15.25
CA LEU A 135 -3.15 2.37 14.88
C LEU A 135 -2.79 0.93 15.30
N LYS A 136 -2.68 0.71 16.62
CA LYS A 136 -2.17 -0.55 17.20
C LYS A 136 -2.97 -1.79 16.77
N SER A 137 -4.30 -1.70 16.66
CA SER A 137 -5.14 -2.83 16.27
C SER A 137 -4.82 -3.33 14.87
N ARG A 138 -4.73 -2.42 13.89
CA ARG A 138 -4.36 -2.76 12.52
C ARG A 138 -2.93 -3.31 12.43
N LEU A 139 -2.01 -2.77 13.23
CA LEU A 139 -0.64 -3.29 13.28
C LEU A 139 -0.61 -4.73 13.78
N VAL A 140 -1.40 -5.02 14.83
CA VAL A 140 -1.58 -6.38 15.37
C VAL A 140 -2.18 -7.31 14.33
N GLU A 141 -3.19 -6.88 13.56
CA GLU A 141 -3.76 -7.71 12.48
C GLU A 141 -2.70 -8.13 11.45
N VAL A 142 -1.86 -7.19 11.01
CA VAL A 142 -0.76 -7.50 10.06
C VAL A 142 0.25 -8.47 10.67
N PHE A 143 0.66 -8.24 11.92
CA PHE A 143 1.65 -9.09 12.57
C PHE A 143 1.09 -10.47 12.87
N GLN A 144 -0.17 -10.56 13.28
CA GLN A 144 -0.87 -11.81 13.50
C GLN A 144 -0.96 -12.64 12.22
N GLU A 145 -1.29 -12.03 11.08
CA GLU A 145 -1.35 -12.73 9.79
C GLU A 145 0.00 -13.36 9.40
N LEU A 146 1.12 -12.71 9.72
CA LEU A 146 2.46 -13.25 9.48
C LEU A 146 2.89 -14.25 10.56
N PHE A 147 2.39 -14.09 11.78
CA PHE A 147 2.65 -15.00 12.88
C PHE A 147 1.86 -16.31 12.75
N LEU A 148 0.72 -16.30 12.09
CA LEU A 148 0.00 -17.52 11.73
C LEU A 148 0.75 -18.24 10.60
N ASP A 149 1.02 -19.52 10.83
CA ASP A 149 1.74 -20.40 9.90
C ASP A 149 3.11 -19.82 9.49
N MET A 150 3.93 -19.39 10.47
CA MET A 150 5.21 -18.69 10.25
C MET A 150 6.21 -19.42 9.35
N ASP A 151 6.09 -20.74 9.24
CA ASP A 151 6.94 -21.59 8.40
C ASP A 151 6.60 -21.47 6.91
N GLU A 152 5.46 -20.88 6.57
CA GLU A 152 5.02 -20.64 5.20
C GLU A 152 5.63 -19.38 4.59
N LYS A 153 5.35 -19.19 3.29
CA LYS A 153 5.77 -18.02 2.53
C LYS A 153 4.57 -17.17 2.10
N ILE A 154 4.78 -15.86 2.10
CA ILE A 154 3.86 -14.88 1.51
C ILE A 154 4.59 -14.06 0.44
N CYS A 155 4.07 -14.06 -0.78
CA CYS A 155 4.70 -13.39 -1.94
C CYS A 155 6.21 -13.74 -2.05
N GLY A 156 6.54 -15.03 -1.89
CA GLY A 156 7.91 -15.54 -1.95
C GLY A 156 8.81 -15.28 -0.73
N PHE A 157 8.39 -14.50 0.27
CA PHE A 157 9.15 -14.28 1.50
C PHE A 157 8.74 -15.24 2.61
N SER A 158 9.71 -15.71 3.40
CA SER A 158 9.43 -16.35 4.70
C SER A 158 8.61 -15.40 5.56
N LYS A 159 7.47 -15.86 6.07
CA LYS A 159 6.60 -15.05 6.95
C LYS A 159 7.36 -14.61 8.21
N LYS A 160 8.13 -15.52 8.82
CA LYS A 160 8.99 -15.21 9.97
C LYS A 160 10.00 -14.09 9.67
N ASP A 161 10.75 -14.21 8.58
CA ASP A 161 11.78 -13.23 8.22
C ASP A 161 11.16 -11.86 7.88
N LEU A 162 10.00 -11.89 7.20
CA LEU A 162 9.26 -10.67 6.90
C LEU A 162 8.78 -10.00 8.18
N LEU A 163 8.22 -10.76 9.13
CA LEU A 163 7.79 -10.24 10.43
C LEU A 163 8.96 -9.61 11.20
N SER A 164 10.13 -10.25 11.24
CA SER A 164 11.35 -9.67 11.81
C SER A 164 11.71 -8.32 11.18
N VAL A 165 11.67 -8.22 9.85
CA VAL A 165 11.94 -6.97 9.13
C VAL A 165 10.92 -5.89 9.49
N LEU A 166 9.63 -6.23 9.57
CA LEU A 166 8.57 -5.28 9.90
C LEU A 166 8.73 -4.76 11.33
N ILE A 167 8.98 -5.64 12.30
CA ILE A 167 9.22 -5.26 13.71
C ILE A 167 10.39 -4.28 13.81
N LEU A 168 11.53 -4.62 13.20
CA LEU A 168 12.72 -3.76 13.21
C LEU A 168 12.46 -2.41 12.54
N SER A 169 11.71 -2.39 11.44
CA SER A 169 11.35 -1.15 10.72
C SER A 169 10.50 -0.18 11.56
N CYS A 170 9.82 -0.69 12.59
CA CYS A 170 8.96 0.06 13.49
C CYS A 170 9.62 0.39 14.85
N SER A 171 10.83 -0.10 15.13
CA SER A 171 11.52 0.02 16.42
C SER A 171 11.69 1.45 16.95
N ARG A 172 11.66 2.47 16.07
CA ARG A 172 11.75 3.88 16.48
C ARG A 172 10.47 4.44 17.13
N TYR A 173 9.33 3.78 16.94
CA TYR A 173 8.02 4.29 17.37
C TYR A 173 7.70 3.80 18.78
N ARG A 174 7.74 4.73 19.76
CA ARG A 174 7.56 4.41 21.19
C ARG A 174 6.17 3.87 21.51
N GLU A 175 5.14 4.38 20.86
CA GLU A 175 3.75 4.04 21.14
C GLU A 175 3.40 2.57 20.86
N VAL A 176 4.10 1.94 19.91
CA VAL A 176 3.84 0.55 19.50
C VAL A 176 4.81 -0.46 20.10
N GLN A 177 5.79 -0.03 20.91
CA GLN A 177 6.84 -0.91 21.46
C GLN A 177 6.30 -2.16 22.13
N ARG A 178 5.19 -2.05 22.87
CA ARG A 178 4.55 -3.21 23.51
C ARG A 178 4.16 -4.29 22.50
N VAL A 179 3.62 -3.89 21.34
CA VAL A 179 3.27 -4.83 20.26
C VAL A 179 4.54 -5.39 19.63
N LEU A 180 5.56 -4.55 19.39
CA LEU A 180 6.82 -4.98 18.78
C LEU A 180 7.55 -6.02 19.63
N LEU A 181 7.65 -5.80 20.95
CA LEU A 181 8.27 -6.73 21.89
C LEU A 181 7.46 -8.04 21.97
N GLN A 182 6.14 -7.98 22.09
CA GLN A 182 5.30 -9.18 22.15
C GLN A 182 5.56 -10.14 20.97
N TYR A 183 5.59 -9.63 19.74
CA TYR A 183 5.86 -10.46 18.57
C TYR A 183 7.35 -10.75 18.40
N GLY A 184 8.23 -9.83 18.80
CA GLY A 184 9.69 -10.00 18.76
C GLY A 184 10.15 -11.15 19.64
N ASP A 185 9.69 -11.20 20.89
CA ASP A 185 9.98 -12.27 21.85
C ASP A 185 9.41 -13.60 21.33
N ALA A 186 8.17 -13.58 20.81
CA ALA A 186 7.51 -14.78 20.29
C ALA A 186 8.21 -15.43 19.08
N ILE A 187 8.96 -14.66 18.29
CA ILE A 187 9.73 -15.19 17.16
C ILE A 187 11.23 -15.41 17.48
N GLY A 188 11.67 -15.06 18.69
CA GLY A 188 13.06 -15.12 19.12
C GLY A 188 13.95 -14.04 18.47
N LEU A 189 13.41 -12.83 18.25
CA LEU A 189 14.17 -11.69 17.71
C LEU A 189 14.97 -10.95 18.79
N VAL A 190 14.46 -10.97 20.02
CA VAL A 190 15.07 -10.32 21.19
C VAL A 190 15.75 -11.43 21.99
N ASP A 191 17.08 -11.45 22.02
CA ASP A 191 17.81 -12.33 22.93
C ASP A 191 17.61 -11.83 24.38
N ASP A 192 17.19 -12.72 25.28
CA ASP A 192 17.03 -12.48 26.72
C ASP A 192 18.37 -12.22 27.46
N ASP A 193 19.50 -12.17 26.75
CA ASP A 193 20.86 -12.11 27.34
C ASP A 193 21.35 -10.70 27.71
N LEU A 194 20.45 -9.72 27.86
CA LEU A 194 20.76 -8.36 28.34
C LEU A 194 19.81 -7.93 29.47
N ILE A 195 19.77 -8.73 30.54
CA ILE A 195 19.31 -8.30 31.87
C ILE A 195 20.50 -8.33 32.84
#